data_AF-A0A958FML7-F1
#
_entry.id   AF-A0A958FML7-F1
#
_cell.length_a   1.000
_cell.length_b   1.000
_cell.length_c   1.000
_cell.angle_alpha   90.00
_cell.angle_beta   90.00
_cell.angle_gamma   90.00
#
_symmetry.space_group_name_H-M   'P 1'
#
loop_
_entity.id
_entity.type
_entity.pdbx_description
1 polymer ?
#
loop_
_entity_poly.entity_id
_entity_poly.type
_entity_poly.pdbx_seq_one_letter_code
_entity_poly.pdbx_strand_id
1 'polypeptide(L)'
;MKHTIPFFLLWIFLFSCAPKTVLIGPPYNYGKMDKRSIKLHQNVEKFIYYGVTDGVPLKLHPRTRIDTLVIDDKNLSVRIDFNKYFSYTPLREDNVGRVYQTLREMIGGKYRNYDVQVRSREYPIQELIPNYFRSRKTDHDLSRKPL
;
A
#
# COMPACT_ATOMS: atom_id res chain seq x y z
N MET A 1 -2.24 -10.00 -63.55
CA MET A 1 -2.98 -9.33 -62.46
C MET A 1 -2.04 -9.22 -61.26
N LYS A 2 -1.57 -8.01 -60.92
CA LYS A 2 -0.62 -7.77 -59.83
C LYS A 2 -1.42 -7.31 -58.60
N HIS A 3 -1.57 -8.17 -57.60
CA HIS A 3 -2.17 -7.79 -56.32
C HIS A 3 -1.12 -7.09 -55.46
N THR A 4 -1.06 -5.76 -55.56
CA THR A 4 -0.36 -4.91 -54.60
C THR A 4 -1.21 -4.83 -53.34
N ILE A 5 -0.90 -5.66 -52.35
CA ILE A 5 -1.45 -5.55 -51.00
C ILE A 5 -0.89 -4.24 -50.41
N PRO A 6 -1.73 -3.27 -50.03
CA PRO A 6 -1.24 -2.02 -49.47
C PRO A 6 -0.66 -2.31 -48.08
N PHE A 7 0.64 -2.07 -47.93
CA PHE A 7 1.46 -2.25 -46.72
C PHE A 7 1.00 -1.40 -45.51
N PHE A 8 -0.13 -0.69 -45.63
CA PHE A 8 -0.61 0.30 -44.67
C PHE A 8 -1.41 -0.31 -43.50
N LEU A 9 -1.92 -1.54 -43.64
CA LEU A 9 -2.73 -2.20 -42.61
C LEU A 9 -1.91 -2.93 -41.52
N LEU A 10 -0.59 -3.09 -41.69
CA LEU A 10 0.28 -3.80 -40.74
C LEU A 10 0.85 -2.89 -39.63
N TRP A 11 0.60 -1.58 -39.66
CA TRP A 11 1.16 -0.63 -38.69
C TRP A 11 0.26 -0.34 -37.47
N ILE A 12 -1.02 -0.73 -37.51
CA ILE A 12 -1.98 -0.42 -36.44
C ILE A 12 -1.84 -1.36 -35.22
N PHE A 13 -1.16 -2.49 -35.36
CA PHE A 13 -1.04 -3.49 -34.28
C PHE A 13 0.10 -3.24 -33.27
N LEU A 14 1.05 -2.33 -33.55
CA LEU A 14 2.23 -2.14 -32.67
C LEU A 14 2.09 -1.03 -31.63
N PHE A 15 0.96 -0.30 -31.60
CA PHE A 15 0.74 0.80 -30.64
C PHE A 15 -0.37 0.54 -29.61
N SER A 16 -0.94 -0.67 -29.54
CA SER A 16 -1.89 -1.00 -28.47
C SER A 16 -1.15 -1.31 -27.16
N CYS A 17 -0.65 -0.28 -26.48
CA CYS A 17 -0.35 -0.41 -25.05
C CYS A 17 -1.69 -0.51 -24.33
N ALA A 18 -2.12 -1.72 -23.97
CA ALA A 18 -3.32 -1.91 -23.16
C ALA A 18 -3.08 -1.26 -21.78
N PRO A 19 -3.93 -0.34 -21.31
CA PRO A 19 -3.78 0.23 -19.98
C PRO A 19 -3.94 -0.88 -18.95
N LYS A 20 -3.03 -0.95 -17.97
CA LYS A 20 -3.19 -1.82 -16.81
C LYS A 20 -4.45 -1.38 -16.05
N THR A 21 -5.56 -2.07 -16.25
CA THR A 21 -6.79 -1.82 -15.49
C THR A 21 -6.61 -2.37 -14.08
N VAL A 22 -6.29 -1.48 -13.15
CA VAL A 22 -6.24 -1.80 -11.72
C VAL A 22 -7.66 -1.74 -11.17
N LEU A 23 -8.12 -2.81 -10.51
CA LEU A 23 -9.38 -2.79 -9.77
C LEU A 23 -9.22 -1.92 -8.52
N ILE A 24 -9.41 -0.61 -8.69
CA ILE A 24 -9.44 0.37 -7.61
C ILE A 24 -10.90 0.51 -7.16
N GLY A 25 -11.15 0.38 -5.86
CA GLY A 25 -12.50 0.58 -5.31
C GLY A 25 -13.02 2.01 -5.50
N PRO A 26 -14.22 2.35 -5.01
CA PRO A 26 -14.79 3.69 -5.19
C PRO A 26 -13.85 4.79 -4.66
N PRO A 27 -13.93 6.02 -5.19
CA PRO A 27 -13.11 7.12 -4.70
C PRO A 27 -13.41 7.42 -3.23
N TYR A 28 -12.40 7.91 -2.50
CA TYR A 28 -12.56 8.33 -1.12
C TYR A 28 -13.38 9.63 -1.02
N ASN A 29 -14.22 9.73 0.00
CA ASN A 29 -14.93 10.97 0.31
C ASN A 29 -14.06 11.85 1.22
N TYR A 30 -13.62 12.97 0.66
CA TYR A 30 -12.79 13.96 1.35
C TYR A 30 -13.57 15.12 1.99
N GLY A 31 -14.90 15.18 1.83
CA GLY A 31 -15.70 16.35 2.21
C GLY A 31 -15.72 16.68 3.70
N LYS A 32 -15.34 15.73 4.57
CA LYS A 32 -15.24 15.90 6.03
C LYS A 32 -13.80 16.03 6.55
N MET A 33 -12.80 16.08 5.67
CA MET A 33 -11.39 16.15 6.04
C MET A 33 -10.83 17.54 5.80
N ASP A 34 -9.93 17.99 6.66
CA ASP A 34 -9.15 19.20 6.43
C ASP A 34 -8.09 18.98 5.33
N LYS A 35 -7.57 20.07 4.76
CA LYS A 35 -6.60 20.02 3.65
C LYS A 35 -5.35 19.20 3.96
N ARG A 36 -4.87 19.23 5.21
CA ARG A 36 -3.68 18.48 5.62
C ARG A 36 -3.99 16.99 5.65
N SER A 37 -5.11 16.60 6.24
CA SER A 37 -5.57 15.20 6.25
C SER A 37 -5.80 14.67 4.84
N ILE A 38 -6.40 15.47 3.95
CA ILE A 38 -6.57 15.12 2.53
C ILE A 38 -5.21 14.86 1.87
N LYS A 39 -4.24 15.76 2.05
CA LYS A 39 -2.92 15.61 1.43
C LYS A 39 -2.19 14.36 1.92
N LEU A 40 -2.23 14.11 3.22
CA LEU A 40 -1.63 12.92 3.82
C LEU A 40 -2.31 11.65 3.28
N HIS A 41 -3.65 11.65 3.25
CA HIS A 41 -4.44 10.54 2.72
C HIS A 41 -4.10 10.24 1.26
N GLN A 42 -4.00 11.26 0.39
CA GLN A 42 -3.58 11.11 -1.01
C GLN A 42 -2.17 10.53 -1.15
N ASN A 43 -1.23 10.89 -0.27
CA ASN A 43 0.11 10.33 -0.29
C ASN A 43 0.09 8.84 0.10
N VAL A 44 -0.74 8.45 1.08
CA VAL A 44 -0.95 7.05 1.46
C VAL A 44 -1.70 6.28 0.36
N GLU A 45 -2.62 6.91 -0.36
CA GLU A 45 -3.31 6.32 -1.52
C GLU A 45 -2.33 6.01 -2.66
N LYS A 46 -1.36 6.89 -2.92
CA LYS A 46 -0.27 6.62 -3.87
C LYS A 46 0.60 5.44 -3.43
N PHE A 47 0.87 5.30 -2.14
CA PHE A 47 1.59 4.15 -1.62
C PHE A 47 0.84 2.84 -1.93
N ILE A 48 -0.48 2.82 -1.74
CA ILE A 48 -1.32 1.66 -2.12
C ILE A 48 -1.23 1.43 -3.62
N TYR A 49 -1.36 2.48 -4.43
CA TYR A 49 -1.30 2.39 -5.88
C TYR A 49 -0.01 1.71 -6.35
N TYR A 50 1.17 2.15 -5.89
CA TYR A 50 2.45 1.54 -6.23
C TYR A 50 2.57 0.10 -5.71
N GLY A 51 2.07 -0.17 -4.50
CA GLY A 51 2.06 -1.53 -3.96
C GLY A 51 1.19 -2.51 -4.77
N VAL A 52 0.09 -2.04 -5.36
CA VAL A 52 -0.80 -2.86 -6.18
C VAL A 52 -0.27 -3.01 -7.62
N THR A 53 0.28 -1.95 -8.20
CA THR A 53 0.68 -1.90 -9.62
C THR A 53 2.09 -2.40 -9.89
N ASP A 54 3.04 -1.95 -9.08
CA ASP A 54 4.47 -2.21 -9.25
C ASP A 54 4.99 -3.23 -8.23
N GLY A 55 4.23 -3.45 -7.16
CA GLY A 55 4.61 -4.37 -6.08
C GLY A 55 5.63 -3.77 -5.11
N VAL A 56 5.78 -2.45 -5.10
CA VAL A 56 6.80 -1.72 -4.32
C VAL A 56 6.13 -0.81 -3.27
N PRO A 57 6.60 -0.80 -2.01
CA PRO A 57 7.66 -1.64 -1.44
C PRO A 57 7.20 -3.07 -1.14
N LEU A 58 5.89 -3.30 -1.16
CA LEU A 58 5.24 -4.56 -0.87
C LEU A 58 4.15 -4.80 -1.91
N LYS A 59 4.07 -6.00 -2.46
CA LYS A 59 2.94 -6.40 -3.31
C LYS A 59 1.66 -6.39 -2.49
N LEU A 60 0.74 -5.49 -2.79
CA LEU A 60 -0.53 -5.34 -2.07
C LEU A 60 -1.67 -6.01 -2.82
N HIS A 61 -2.65 -6.49 -2.07
CA HIS A 61 -3.91 -6.94 -2.64
C HIS A 61 -4.67 -5.76 -3.29
N PRO A 62 -5.31 -5.90 -4.47
CA PRO A 62 -5.98 -4.78 -5.16
C PRO A 62 -7.10 -4.09 -4.35
N ARG A 63 -7.75 -4.85 -3.47
CA ARG A 63 -8.78 -4.35 -2.52
C ARG A 63 -8.22 -3.66 -1.26
N THR A 64 -6.90 -3.51 -1.13
CA THR A 64 -6.29 -2.78 -0.02
C THR A 64 -6.76 -1.34 -0.03
N ARG A 65 -7.23 -0.85 1.12
CA ARG A 65 -7.76 0.50 1.30
C ARG A 65 -7.34 1.03 2.67
N ILE A 66 -7.17 2.35 2.76
CA ILE A 66 -7.16 3.11 4.02
C ILE A 66 -8.57 3.00 4.63
N ASP A 67 -8.64 2.51 5.86
CA ASP A 67 -9.87 2.47 6.67
C ASP A 67 -9.95 3.69 7.59
N THR A 68 -8.83 4.07 8.21
CA THR A 68 -8.78 5.21 9.11
C THR A 68 -7.41 5.89 9.03
N LEU A 69 -7.41 7.22 9.13
CA LEU A 69 -6.21 8.03 9.15
C LEU A 69 -6.39 9.13 10.20
N VAL A 70 -5.49 9.15 11.18
CA VAL A 70 -5.54 10.10 12.30
C VAL A 70 -4.20 10.80 12.44
N ILE A 71 -4.26 12.11 12.57
CA ILE A 71 -3.11 12.95 12.91
C ILE A 71 -3.35 13.47 14.33
N ASP A 72 -2.42 13.20 15.23
CA ASP A 72 -2.44 13.70 16.60
C ASP A 72 -1.21 14.59 16.81
N ASP A 73 -1.42 15.90 16.72
CA ASP A 73 -0.35 16.88 16.89
C ASP A 73 0.12 17.00 18.35
N LYS A 74 -0.73 16.65 19.32
CA LYS A 74 -0.39 16.71 20.75
C LYS A 74 0.63 15.65 21.10
N ASN A 75 0.44 14.44 20.58
CA ASN A 75 1.33 13.31 20.81
C ASN A 75 2.38 13.14 19.70
N LEU A 76 2.40 14.05 18.71
CA LEU A 76 3.23 13.95 17.50
C LEU A 76 3.11 12.56 16.88
N SER A 77 1.89 12.11 16.55
CA SER A 77 1.68 10.80 15.95
C SER A 77 0.77 10.83 14.73
N VAL A 78 1.02 9.91 13.81
CA VAL A 78 0.21 9.64 12.63
C VAL A 78 -0.16 8.16 12.64
N ARG A 79 -1.45 7.87 12.75
CA ARG A 79 -1.97 6.51 12.63
C ARG A 79 -2.61 6.30 11.26
N ILE A 80 -2.20 5.24 10.60
CA ILE A 80 -2.73 4.77 9.31
C ILE A 80 -3.23 3.34 9.51
N ASP A 81 -4.54 3.17 9.52
CA ASP A 81 -5.18 1.86 9.54
C ASP A 81 -5.61 1.47 8.13
N PHE A 82 -5.09 0.35 7.64
CA PHE A 82 -5.55 -0.28 6.42
C PHE A 82 -6.59 -1.36 6.71
N ASN A 83 -7.43 -1.64 5.72
CA ASN A 83 -8.35 -2.75 5.78
C ASN A 83 -7.65 -4.10 5.78
N LYS A 84 -8.42 -5.15 6.10
CA LYS A 84 -7.92 -6.52 6.22
C LYS A 84 -7.16 -7.05 4.99
N TYR A 85 -7.35 -6.48 3.80
CA TYR A 85 -6.68 -6.94 2.59
C TYR A 85 -5.20 -6.56 2.55
N PHE A 86 -4.78 -5.55 3.31
CA PHE A 86 -3.36 -5.24 3.49
C PHE A 86 -2.61 -6.45 4.07
N SER A 87 -3.19 -7.12 5.06
CA SER A 87 -2.58 -8.26 5.73
C SER A 87 -2.67 -9.58 4.96
N TYR A 88 -3.20 -9.60 3.74
CA TYR A 88 -3.26 -10.83 2.93
C TYR A 88 -1.90 -11.14 2.31
N THR A 89 -1.05 -10.12 2.16
CA THR A 89 0.34 -10.32 1.77
C THR A 89 1.15 -10.77 2.98
N PRO A 90 1.94 -11.87 2.88
CA PRO A 90 2.80 -12.30 3.97
C PRO A 90 3.83 -11.22 4.35
N LEU A 91 3.78 -10.76 5.60
CA LEU A 91 4.69 -9.77 6.14
C LEU A 91 5.96 -10.42 6.68
N ARG A 92 7.07 -9.70 6.54
CA ARG A 92 8.43 -10.08 6.94
C ARG A 92 9.10 -8.85 7.54
N GLU A 93 10.09 -9.05 8.41
CA GLU A 93 10.81 -7.94 9.05
C GLU A 93 11.32 -6.92 8.01
N ASP A 94 11.95 -7.41 6.94
CA ASP A 94 12.47 -6.57 5.85
C ASP A 94 11.39 -5.78 5.11
N ASN A 95 10.24 -6.40 4.80
CA ASN A 95 9.20 -5.71 4.04
C ASN A 95 8.40 -4.75 4.91
N VAL A 96 8.23 -5.04 6.20
CA VAL A 96 7.67 -4.12 7.18
C VAL A 96 8.58 -2.90 7.31
N GLY A 97 9.90 -3.10 7.44
CA GLY A 97 10.86 -2.00 7.44
C GLY A 97 10.74 -1.11 6.20
N ARG A 98 10.68 -1.70 5.00
CA ARG A 98 10.49 -0.96 3.75
C ARG A 98 9.15 -0.23 3.69
N VAL A 99 8.06 -0.82 4.18
CA VAL A 99 6.75 -0.14 4.26
C VAL A 99 6.85 1.13 5.10
N TYR A 100 7.45 1.05 6.29
CA TYR A 100 7.64 2.22 7.15
C TYR A 100 8.53 3.27 6.52
N GLN A 101 9.64 2.86 5.91
CA GLN A 101 10.55 3.77 5.22
C GLN A 101 9.84 4.53 4.09
N THR A 102 9.22 3.80 3.15
CA THR A 102 8.54 4.42 2.01
C THR A 102 7.39 5.31 2.46
N LEU A 103 6.57 4.88 3.44
CA LEU A 103 5.50 5.75 3.96
C LEU A 103 6.08 7.04 4.55
N ARG A 104 7.13 6.98 5.36
CA ARG A 104 7.78 8.18 5.91
C ARG A 104 8.27 9.14 4.83
N GLU A 105 8.86 8.61 3.77
CA GLU A 105 9.29 9.41 2.61
C GLU A 105 8.09 10.05 1.89
N MET A 106 7.00 9.30 1.71
CA MET A 106 5.82 9.76 0.98
C MET A 106 4.95 10.75 1.76
N ILE A 107 4.81 10.60 3.08
CA ILE A 107 3.99 11.52 3.90
C ILE A 107 4.66 12.89 4.06
N GLY A 108 5.98 12.96 3.90
CA GLY A 108 6.76 14.18 3.80
C GLY A 108 7.29 14.74 5.11
N GLY A 109 8.21 15.70 5.01
CA GLY A 109 9.02 16.20 6.12
C GLY A 109 8.25 16.82 7.29
N LYS A 110 7.00 17.26 7.09
CA LYS A 110 6.13 17.77 8.16
C LYS A 110 5.92 16.74 9.28
N TYR A 111 5.92 15.45 8.94
CA TYR A 111 5.71 14.35 9.88
C TYR A 111 7.01 13.63 10.26
N ARG A 112 8.18 14.22 9.95
CA ARG A 112 9.49 13.58 10.20
C ARG A 112 9.70 13.22 11.67
N ASN A 113 9.20 14.06 12.58
CA ASN A 113 9.30 13.87 14.02
C ASN A 113 8.08 13.16 14.62
N TYR A 114 7.14 12.71 13.79
CA TYR A 114 5.93 12.05 14.26
C TYR A 114 6.20 10.54 14.40
N ASP A 115 5.65 9.94 15.44
CA ASP A 115 5.50 8.50 15.51
C ASP A 115 4.48 8.05 14.46
N VAL A 116 4.92 7.24 13.50
CA VAL A 116 4.07 6.73 12.43
C VAL A 116 3.67 5.32 12.78
N GLN A 117 2.37 5.09 12.96
CA GLN A 117 1.79 3.79 13.29
C GLN A 117 1.03 3.28 12.08
N VAL A 118 1.46 2.13 11.56
CA VAL A 118 0.82 1.46 10.43
C VAL A 118 0.17 0.19 10.95
N ARG A 119 -1.13 0.05 10.70
CA ARG A 119 -1.96 -1.01 11.28
C ARG A 119 -2.86 -1.65 10.24
N SER A 120 -3.25 -2.89 10.52
CA SER A 120 -4.29 -3.61 9.77
C SER A 120 -4.94 -4.62 10.70
N ARG A 121 -6.28 -4.79 10.59
CA ARG A 121 -7.05 -5.63 11.52
C ARG A 121 -6.78 -5.29 12.99
N GLU A 122 -6.65 -3.99 13.30
CA GLU A 122 -6.36 -3.47 14.64
C GLU A 122 -4.95 -3.77 15.19
N TYR A 123 -4.13 -4.57 14.51
CA TYR A 123 -2.76 -4.85 14.94
C TYR A 123 -1.75 -3.96 14.19
N PRO A 124 -0.68 -3.51 14.85
CA PRO A 124 0.53 -3.02 14.19
C PRO A 124 1.04 -4.05 13.17
N ILE A 125 1.52 -3.60 12.01
CA ILE A 125 1.91 -4.52 10.93
C ILE A 125 3.11 -5.42 11.30
N GLN A 126 3.93 -5.03 12.28
CA GLN A 126 4.99 -5.87 12.85
C GLN A 126 4.43 -7.11 13.56
N GLU A 127 3.29 -6.97 14.24
CA GLU A 127 2.65 -8.07 14.96
C GLU A 127 1.98 -9.07 14.01
N LEU A 128 1.74 -8.64 12.77
CA LEU A 128 1.18 -9.46 11.70
C LEU A 128 2.24 -10.31 10.98
N ILE A 129 3.52 -10.20 11.34
CA ILE A 129 4.57 -11.09 10.83
C ILE A 129 4.30 -12.52 11.35
N PRO A 130 4.12 -13.53 10.48
CA PRO A 130 3.98 -14.93 10.91
C PRO A 130 5.20 -15.41 11.70
N ASN A 131 5.00 -16.27 12.71
CA ASN A 131 6.09 -16.84 13.51
C ASN A 131 7.20 -17.46 12.66
N TYR A 132 6.84 -18.12 11.56
CA TYR A 132 7.79 -18.73 10.64
C TYR A 132 8.78 -17.72 10.02
N PHE A 133 8.43 -16.44 9.94
CA PHE A 133 9.26 -15.37 9.37
C PHE A 133 9.91 -14.46 10.42
N ARG A 134 9.77 -14.75 11.71
CA ARG A 134 10.43 -13.98 12.77
C ARG A 134 11.86 -14.47 12.96
N SER A 135 12.80 -13.54 13.09
CA SER A 135 14.22 -13.87 13.26
C SER A 135 14.52 -14.47 14.63
N ARG A 136 13.85 -13.96 15.68
CA ARG A 136 14.06 -14.41 17.05
C ARG A 136 12.90 -15.26 17.56
N LYS A 137 13.23 -16.41 18.17
CA LYS A 137 12.26 -17.30 18.82
C LYS A 137 11.51 -16.62 19.98
N THR A 138 12.14 -15.66 20.64
CA THR A 138 11.51 -14.85 21.71
C THR A 138 10.36 -14.00 21.20
N ASP A 139 10.34 -13.68 19.92
CA ASP A 139 9.32 -12.83 19.31
C ASP A 139 8.13 -13.66 18.80
N HIS A 140 8.17 -14.99 18.99
CA HIS A 140 7.08 -15.88 18.57
C HIS A 140 5.84 -15.66 19.44
N ASP A 141 4.72 -15.43 18.77
CA ASP A 141 3.42 -15.41 19.39
C ASP A 141 2.95 -16.85 19.63
N LEU A 142 3.03 -17.31 20.88
CA LEU A 142 2.68 -18.67 21.27
C LEU A 142 1.18 -18.97 21.08
N SER A 143 0.32 -17.95 21.12
CA SER A 143 -1.13 -18.12 20.92
C SER A 143 -1.49 -18.54 19.49
N ARG A 144 -0.58 -18.36 18.53
CA ARG A 144 -0.77 -18.68 17.11
C ARG A 144 -0.15 -20.01 16.68
N LYS A 145 0.30 -20.84 17.63
CA LYS A 145 0.75 -22.19 17.30
C LYS A 145 -0.48 -23.10 17.08
N PRO A 146 -0.49 -23.95 16.04
CA PRO A 146 -1.50 -24.99 15.94
C PRO A 146 -1.37 -25.93 17.16
N LEU A 147 -2.52 -26.37 17.68
CA LEU A 147 -2.62 -27.40 18.72
C LEU A 147 -2.16 -28.76 18.21
#